data_AF-A0A7D5NZN7-F1
#
_entry.id   AF-A0A7D5NZN7-F1
#
_cell.length_a   1.000
_cell.length_b   1.000
_cell.length_c   1.000
_cell.angle_alpha   90.00
_cell.angle_beta   90.00
_cell.angle_gamma   90.00
#
_symmetry.space_group_name_H-M   'P 1'
#
loop_
_entity.id
_entity.type
_entity.pdbx_description
1 polymer ?
#
loop_
_entity_poly.entity_id
_entity_poly.type
_entity_poly.pdbx_seq_one_letter_code
_entity_poly.pdbx_strand_id
1 'polypeptide(L)'
;MPPLFNYAPDADAPDADSPPAVEPFDWRAKLDEDCVVIIDMSKLRDEPQRVLTLVVLSQIWTALNRRDRERRNSYAATGDPPLVNVHLEEAGSVAASGIVADLLREGRSFGVSLTLSLQFPEQLRRADEAAYEEAINNIGTVVSGQVADDAGLARLLSTDDMPPADAANRLRGLASGEWIATLPSPFGGEPPRPFLLESLPLPPGHPQGDNPLSPAQRATFEAACTQRADRSRRHAVSVTQSAVTARPSSGEHDGRTDPDSPEPLATEHTTLDTTLPFTRRLPAAVEFHPPSQSITCAACGTRYGRRLVPLLDAIECHGSLEEVDRANVPTVDAGVTRSPAERSTYDYSDAQFLFLQLVYNAHQQGYDTRWEYDIVYDGMERLRAYAGLSDEEFDELVVDGLISCDGRHPHTLYTVTPEGRELIGAAHREGHAHGDGVGDLSESSLHVMMVETMRRGFTTRFVDDPDHPAASVETYYPVEDGRLDVAVLDADGDYHGRSRPCDFGPILYSEVIFEPTVLSVRLGEWRQ
;
A
#
# COMPACT_ATOMS: atom_id res chain seq x y z
N MET A 1 -1.48 7.78 -3.24
CA MET A 1 -0.76 6.79 -4.08
C MET A 1 -0.24 7.52 -5.31
N PRO A 2 0.82 7.12 -6.06
CA PRO A 2 1.21 7.88 -7.23
C PRO A 2 0.09 7.67 -8.23
N PRO A 3 -0.20 8.57 -9.16
CA PRO A 3 -0.84 8.07 -10.36
C PRO A 3 0.10 7.03 -11.00
N LEU A 4 -0.37 5.79 -11.21
CA LEU A 4 0.45 4.69 -11.78
C LEU A 4 0.89 4.97 -13.23
N PHE A 5 0.34 6.02 -13.82
CA PHE A 5 0.38 6.31 -15.24
C PHE A 5 1.26 7.51 -15.61
N ASN A 6 2.05 8.04 -14.68
CA ASN A 6 2.98 9.13 -14.97
C ASN A 6 4.37 8.60 -15.33
N TYR A 7 4.50 8.16 -16.58
CA TYR A 7 5.79 8.18 -17.26
C TYR A 7 5.67 9.04 -18.52
N ALA A 8 6.22 10.25 -18.45
CA ALA A 8 6.43 11.12 -19.60
C ALA A 8 7.95 11.21 -19.85
N PRO A 9 8.47 10.82 -21.03
CA PRO A 9 9.87 11.05 -21.35
C PRO A 9 10.11 12.56 -21.55
N ASP A 10 11.26 13.05 -21.07
CA ASP A 10 11.70 14.45 -21.16
C ASP A 10 11.50 15.06 -22.56
N ALA A 11 10.87 16.24 -22.61
CA ALA A 11 10.64 17.01 -23.83
C ALA A 11 11.89 17.74 -24.35
N ASP A 12 12.97 17.82 -23.56
CA ASP A 12 14.14 18.67 -23.83
C ASP A 12 15.37 17.91 -24.38
N ALA A 13 15.15 16.94 -25.27
CA ALA A 13 16.22 16.35 -26.07
C ALA A 13 16.39 17.12 -27.41
N PRO A 14 17.51 17.81 -27.65
CA PRO A 14 17.75 18.51 -28.90
C PRO A 14 18.27 17.52 -29.94
N ASP A 15 17.37 16.84 -30.65
CA ASP A 15 17.63 16.17 -31.92
C ASP A 15 16.29 15.97 -32.66
N ALA A 16 16.30 16.00 -34.00
CA ALA A 16 15.15 16.11 -34.89
C ALA A 16 14.17 14.91 -34.93
N ASP A 17 14.10 14.12 -33.86
CA ASP A 17 13.19 12.98 -33.63
C ASP A 17 12.65 12.99 -32.18
N SER A 18 12.28 14.18 -31.66
CA SER A 18 11.72 14.32 -30.31
C SER A 18 10.49 13.40 -30.11
N PRO A 19 10.48 12.53 -29.08
CA PRO A 19 9.29 11.76 -28.76
C PRO A 19 8.16 12.73 -28.35
N PRO A 20 6.90 12.46 -28.74
CA PRO A 20 5.80 13.38 -28.43
C PRO A 20 5.61 13.47 -26.92
N ALA A 21 5.51 14.70 -26.39
CA ALA A 21 5.14 14.98 -25.00
C ALA A 21 3.95 14.09 -24.60
N VAL A 22 4.14 13.26 -23.58
CA VAL A 22 3.08 12.41 -23.04
C VAL A 22 2.48 13.18 -21.87
N GLU A 23 1.23 13.61 -22.02
CA GLU A 23 0.50 14.25 -20.94
C GLU A 23 0.24 13.22 -19.83
N PRO A 24 0.64 13.49 -18.57
CA PRO A 24 0.43 12.58 -17.45
C PRO A 24 -1.06 12.31 -17.20
N PHE A 25 -1.42 11.06 -16.93
CA PHE A 25 -2.81 10.71 -16.62
C PHE A 25 -3.09 10.99 -15.14
N ASP A 26 -3.79 12.10 -14.88
CA ASP A 26 -4.17 12.53 -13.53
C ASP A 26 -5.64 12.24 -13.22
N TRP A 27 -5.89 11.37 -12.24
CA TRP A 27 -7.24 11.09 -11.75
C TRP A 27 -7.95 12.35 -11.25
N ARG A 28 -7.25 13.32 -10.66
CA ARG A 28 -7.89 14.54 -10.15
C ARG A 28 -8.58 15.31 -11.27
N ALA A 29 -7.86 15.55 -12.37
CA ALA A 29 -8.43 16.19 -13.55
C ALA A 29 -9.56 15.35 -14.16
N LYS A 30 -9.39 14.03 -14.26
CA LYS A 30 -10.37 13.14 -14.92
C LYS A 30 -11.66 12.96 -14.14
N LEU A 31 -11.64 13.01 -12.80
CA LEU A 31 -12.84 12.89 -11.98
C LEU A 31 -13.78 14.12 -12.09
N ASP A 32 -13.27 15.25 -12.56
CA ASP A 32 -14.05 16.47 -12.82
C ASP A 32 -14.41 16.65 -14.32
N GLU A 33 -13.89 15.80 -15.20
CA GLU A 33 -14.14 15.84 -16.64
C GLU A 33 -15.33 14.94 -17.03
N ASP A 34 -16.19 15.41 -17.94
CA ASP A 34 -17.22 14.59 -18.57
C ASP A 34 -16.59 13.62 -19.58
N CYS A 35 -16.02 12.54 -19.04
CA CYS A 35 -15.29 11.56 -19.81
C CYS A 35 -15.57 10.12 -19.36
N VAL A 36 -15.30 9.18 -20.26
CA VAL A 36 -15.33 7.74 -19.97
C VAL A 36 -13.90 7.21 -19.98
N VAL A 37 -13.47 6.67 -18.85
CA VAL A 37 -12.16 6.00 -18.72
C VAL A 37 -12.39 4.49 -18.75
N ILE A 38 -11.81 3.82 -19.74
CA ILE A 38 -11.83 2.36 -19.85
C ILE A 38 -10.43 1.84 -19.59
N ILE A 39 -10.31 0.92 -18.63
CA ILE A 39 -9.05 0.25 -18.30
C ILE A 39 -9.15 -1.20 -18.74
N ASP A 40 -8.61 -1.49 -19.91
CA ASP A 40 -8.58 -2.86 -20.46
C ASP A 40 -7.45 -3.66 -19.80
N MET A 41 -7.82 -4.59 -18.93
CA MET A 41 -6.91 -5.53 -18.27
C MET A 41 -7.03 -6.96 -18.83
N SER A 42 -7.79 -7.18 -19.90
CA SER A 42 -8.15 -8.52 -20.42
C SER A 42 -6.95 -9.39 -20.86
N LYS A 43 -5.79 -8.77 -21.06
CA LYS A 43 -4.54 -9.44 -21.45
C LYS A 43 -3.61 -9.75 -20.28
N LEU A 44 -3.97 -9.32 -19.07
CA LEU A 44 -3.24 -9.64 -17.85
C LEU A 44 -3.65 -11.02 -17.34
N ARG A 45 -2.79 -11.63 -16.52
CA ARG A 45 -3.15 -12.80 -15.72
C ARG A 45 -3.97 -12.36 -14.51
N ASP A 46 -4.75 -13.27 -13.94
CA ASP A 46 -5.72 -13.00 -12.86
C ASP A 46 -5.11 -12.25 -11.66
N GLU A 47 -3.93 -12.66 -11.20
CA GLU A 47 -3.31 -12.05 -10.03
C GLU A 47 -2.75 -10.63 -10.29
N PRO A 48 -1.98 -10.37 -11.37
CA PRO A 48 -1.67 -9.01 -11.79
C PRO A 48 -2.90 -8.12 -12.05
N GLN A 49 -3.95 -8.68 -12.65
CA GLN A 49 -5.22 -7.97 -12.89
C GLN A 49 -5.86 -7.54 -11.56
N ARG A 50 -5.91 -8.44 -10.58
CA ARG A 50 -6.41 -8.15 -9.22
C ARG A 50 -5.61 -7.04 -8.57
N VAL A 51 -4.28 -7.14 -8.56
CA VAL A 51 -3.39 -6.13 -7.95
C VAL A 51 -3.57 -4.77 -8.62
N LEU A 52 -3.55 -4.73 -9.95
CA LEU A 52 -3.69 -3.48 -10.71
C LEU A 52 -5.06 -2.82 -10.46
N THR A 53 -6.12 -3.63 -10.38
CA THR A 53 -7.47 -3.16 -10.05
C THR A 53 -7.50 -2.50 -8.67
N LEU A 54 -6.90 -3.12 -7.65
CA LEU A 54 -6.83 -2.57 -6.29
C LEU A 54 -6.02 -1.27 -6.24
N VAL A 55 -4.93 -1.18 -7.00
CA VAL A 55 -4.12 0.04 -7.07
C VAL A 55 -4.91 1.19 -7.74
N VAL A 56 -5.59 0.91 -8.85
CA VAL A 56 -6.46 1.90 -9.50
C VAL A 56 -7.55 2.38 -8.55
N LEU A 57 -8.21 1.47 -7.83
CA LEU A 57 -9.24 1.80 -6.85
C LEU A 57 -8.69 2.65 -5.70
N SER A 58 -7.50 2.33 -5.20
CA SER A 58 -6.82 3.12 -4.18
C SER A 58 -6.47 4.53 -4.67
N GLN A 59 -6.08 4.69 -5.93
CA GLN A 59 -5.84 6.00 -6.54
C GLN A 59 -7.12 6.82 -6.67
N ILE A 60 -8.21 6.21 -7.15
CA ILE A 60 -9.52 6.84 -7.22
C ILE A 60 -9.97 7.27 -5.83
N TRP A 61 -9.89 6.38 -4.84
CA TRP A 61 -10.21 6.68 -3.44
C TRP A 61 -9.41 7.84 -2.86
N THR A 62 -8.09 7.85 -3.10
CA THR A 62 -7.20 8.94 -2.67
C THR A 62 -7.62 10.26 -3.32
N ALA A 63 -7.90 10.25 -4.63
CA ALA A 63 -8.32 11.44 -5.37
C ALA A 63 -9.67 11.98 -4.88
N LEU A 64 -10.62 11.09 -4.55
CA LEU A 64 -11.93 11.43 -4.00
C LEU A 64 -11.84 12.05 -2.60
N ASN A 65 -11.06 11.45 -1.70
CA ASN A 65 -10.84 11.99 -0.36
C ASN A 65 -10.27 13.40 -0.41
N ARG A 66 -9.28 13.61 -1.29
CA ARG A 66 -8.66 14.92 -1.46
C ARG A 66 -9.60 15.93 -2.10
N ARG A 67 -10.38 15.53 -3.11
CA ARG A 67 -11.43 16.36 -3.74
C ARG A 67 -12.44 16.87 -2.70
N ASP A 68 -12.86 16.01 -1.77
CA ASP A 68 -13.80 16.42 -0.72
C ASP A 68 -13.14 17.28 0.37
N ARG A 69 -11.89 17.00 0.76
CA ARG A 69 -11.13 17.87 1.68
C ARG A 69 -10.95 19.29 1.12
N GLU A 70 -10.58 19.41 -0.15
CA GLU A 70 -10.42 20.69 -0.85
C GLU A 70 -11.76 21.45 -0.90
N ARG A 71 -12.85 20.75 -1.17
CA ARG A 71 -14.20 21.31 -1.14
C ARG A 71 -14.56 21.87 0.24
N ARG A 72 -14.37 21.09 1.32
CA ARG A 72 -14.65 21.52 2.71
C ARG A 72 -13.83 22.75 3.11
N ASN A 73 -12.60 22.88 2.61
CA ASN A 73 -11.70 23.99 2.91
C ASN A 73 -11.94 25.23 2.02
N SER A 74 -12.67 25.08 0.92
CA SER A 74 -12.98 26.18 0.01
C SER A 74 -14.28 26.90 0.42
N TYR A 75 -14.17 28.13 0.91
CA TYR A 75 -15.33 28.99 1.22
C TYR A 75 -16.15 29.41 -0.02
N ALA A 76 -15.68 29.07 -1.23
CA ALA A 76 -16.24 29.49 -2.52
C ALA A 76 -16.99 28.37 -3.27
N ALA A 77 -16.80 27.09 -2.95
CA ALA A 77 -17.45 25.99 -3.67
C ALA A 77 -18.89 25.81 -3.19
N THR A 78 -19.83 26.44 -3.90
CA THR A 78 -21.27 26.30 -3.67
C THR A 78 -21.87 25.37 -4.71
N GLY A 79 -21.62 24.06 -4.57
CA GLY A 79 -22.17 23.03 -5.43
C GLY A 79 -21.67 21.63 -5.08
N ASP A 80 -22.48 20.62 -5.34
CA ASP A 80 -22.04 19.23 -5.27
C ASP A 80 -21.07 18.93 -6.42
N PRO A 81 -20.00 18.15 -6.17
CA PRO A 81 -19.07 17.77 -7.21
C PRO A 81 -19.72 16.85 -8.26
N PRO A 82 -19.24 16.82 -9.53
CA PRO A 82 -19.65 15.82 -10.51
C PRO A 82 -19.60 14.39 -9.97
N LEU A 83 -20.65 13.62 -10.24
CA LEU A 83 -20.75 12.23 -9.81
C LEU A 83 -19.77 11.34 -10.59
N VAL A 84 -19.05 10.51 -9.86
CA VAL A 84 -18.12 9.55 -10.42
C VAL A 84 -18.78 8.17 -10.39
N ASN A 85 -18.86 7.51 -11.55
CA ASN A 85 -19.40 6.15 -11.65
C ASN A 85 -18.25 5.18 -11.91
N VAL A 86 -18.01 4.28 -10.96
CA VAL A 86 -16.98 3.24 -11.06
C VAL A 86 -17.66 1.91 -11.34
N HIS A 87 -17.33 1.30 -12.48
CA HIS A 87 -17.82 -0.02 -12.87
C HIS A 87 -16.70 -1.04 -12.75
N LEU A 88 -16.88 -2.02 -11.86
CA LEU A 88 -15.95 -3.12 -11.64
C LEU A 88 -16.49 -4.40 -12.28
N GLU A 89 -15.92 -4.76 -13.42
CA GLU A 89 -16.13 -6.07 -14.03
C GLU A 89 -15.29 -7.14 -13.31
N GLU A 90 -15.76 -8.40 -13.27
CA GLU A 90 -15.06 -9.51 -12.60
C GLU A 90 -14.76 -9.24 -11.11
N ALA A 91 -15.68 -8.53 -10.44
CA ALA A 91 -15.44 -7.99 -9.10
C ALA A 91 -15.22 -9.06 -8.01
N GLY A 92 -15.57 -10.33 -8.25
CA GLY A 92 -15.45 -11.41 -7.26
C GLY A 92 -14.02 -11.58 -6.71
N SER A 93 -13.00 -11.23 -7.50
CA SER A 93 -11.60 -11.31 -7.09
C SER A 93 -11.14 -10.19 -6.15
N VAL A 94 -11.83 -9.04 -6.14
CA VAL A 94 -11.45 -7.82 -5.39
C VAL A 94 -12.52 -7.35 -4.40
N ALA A 95 -13.74 -7.88 -4.47
CA ALA A 95 -14.87 -7.38 -3.71
C ALA A 95 -14.75 -7.61 -2.19
N ALA A 96 -13.93 -8.57 -1.74
CA ALA A 96 -13.58 -8.77 -0.32
C ALA A 96 -12.41 -7.89 0.17
N SER A 97 -11.93 -6.95 -0.65
CA SER A 97 -10.85 -6.05 -0.22
C SER A 97 -11.39 -4.87 0.59
N GLY A 98 -10.62 -4.41 1.58
CA GLY A 98 -10.98 -3.26 2.42
C GLY A 98 -11.31 -2.00 1.61
N ILE A 99 -10.59 -1.75 0.52
CA ILE A 99 -10.84 -0.57 -0.34
C ILE A 99 -12.21 -0.60 -1.02
N VAL A 100 -12.70 -1.79 -1.41
CA VAL A 100 -14.05 -1.94 -1.99
C VAL A 100 -15.11 -1.77 -0.90
N ALA A 101 -14.87 -2.32 0.29
CA ALA A 101 -15.75 -2.11 1.45
C ALA A 101 -15.86 -0.61 1.81
N ASP A 102 -14.74 0.11 1.85
CA ASP A 102 -14.71 1.55 2.10
C ASP A 102 -15.46 2.35 1.03
N LEU A 103 -15.27 2.02 -0.25
CA LEU A 103 -16.01 2.65 -1.35
C LEU A 103 -17.52 2.39 -1.27
N LEU A 104 -17.95 1.19 -0.87
CA LEU A 104 -19.38 0.86 -0.68
C LEU A 104 -19.99 1.60 0.51
N ARG A 105 -19.24 1.69 1.63
CA ARG A 105 -19.68 2.28 2.88
C ARG A 105 -19.72 3.81 2.82
N GLU A 106 -18.67 4.43 2.29
CA GLU A 106 -18.46 5.88 2.34
C GLU A 106 -18.58 6.59 0.98
N GLY A 107 -18.59 5.86 -0.14
CA GLY A 107 -18.55 6.44 -1.49
C GLY A 107 -19.66 7.47 -1.77
N ARG A 108 -20.83 7.29 -1.13
CA ARG A 108 -21.94 8.25 -1.19
C ARG A 108 -21.56 9.64 -0.66
N SER A 109 -20.71 9.73 0.36
CA SER A 109 -20.25 11.00 0.94
C SER A 109 -19.28 11.75 0.02
N PHE A 110 -18.64 11.03 -0.90
CA PHE A 110 -17.67 11.55 -1.87
C PHE A 110 -18.25 11.75 -3.28
N GLY A 111 -19.56 11.55 -3.47
CA GLY A 111 -20.20 11.66 -4.78
C GLY A 111 -19.84 10.54 -5.75
N VAL A 112 -19.62 9.33 -5.24
CA VAL A 112 -19.25 8.15 -6.04
C VAL A 112 -20.31 7.07 -6.00
N SER A 113 -20.62 6.52 -7.16
CA SER A 113 -21.39 5.30 -7.33
C SER A 113 -20.46 4.16 -7.72
N LEU A 114 -20.58 3.03 -7.03
CA LEU A 114 -19.84 1.81 -7.34
C LEU A 114 -20.83 0.76 -7.88
N THR A 115 -20.52 0.22 -9.07
CA THR A 115 -21.25 -0.89 -9.69
C THR A 115 -20.34 -2.11 -9.73
N LEU A 116 -20.78 -3.20 -9.10
CA LEU A 116 -20.07 -4.48 -9.11
C LEU A 116 -20.74 -5.44 -10.08
N SER A 117 -19.99 -5.94 -11.07
CA SER A 117 -20.45 -7.00 -11.96
C SER A 117 -19.83 -8.33 -11.53
N LEU A 118 -20.70 -9.27 -11.14
CA LEU A 118 -20.34 -10.59 -10.63
C LEU A 118 -20.94 -11.65 -11.55
N GLN A 119 -20.14 -12.65 -11.94
CA GLN A 119 -20.67 -13.81 -12.66
C GLN A 119 -21.50 -14.71 -11.73
N PHE A 120 -21.03 -14.90 -10.49
CA PHE A 120 -21.71 -15.67 -9.45
C PHE A 120 -21.53 -14.97 -8.10
N PRO A 121 -22.61 -14.50 -7.43
CA PRO A 121 -22.50 -13.83 -6.13
C PRO A 121 -21.87 -14.70 -5.05
N GLU A 122 -22.04 -16.04 -5.11
CA GLU A 122 -21.37 -16.97 -4.19
C GLU A 122 -19.84 -16.87 -4.16
N GLN A 123 -19.20 -16.36 -5.22
CA GLN A 123 -17.73 -16.18 -5.23
C GLN A 123 -17.29 -15.20 -4.15
N LEU A 124 -18.07 -14.14 -3.91
CA LEU A 124 -17.81 -13.16 -2.88
C LEU A 124 -17.97 -13.78 -1.48
N ARG A 125 -19.05 -14.56 -1.28
CA ARG A 125 -19.29 -15.28 -0.03
C ARG A 125 -18.20 -16.29 0.32
N ARG A 126 -17.68 -17.03 -0.67
CA ARG A 126 -16.58 -18.00 -0.47
C ARG A 126 -15.26 -17.33 -0.08
N ALA A 127 -15.05 -16.09 -0.51
CA ALA A 127 -13.84 -15.34 -0.20
C ALA A 127 -13.90 -14.76 1.21
N ASP A 128 -15.04 -14.17 1.58
CA ASP A 128 -15.28 -13.57 2.90
C ASP A 128 -16.79 -13.42 3.15
N GLU A 129 -17.33 -14.15 4.13
CA GLU A 129 -18.76 -14.12 4.47
C GLU A 129 -19.18 -12.77 5.07
N ALA A 130 -18.31 -12.13 5.86
CA ALA A 130 -18.61 -10.85 6.49
C ALA A 130 -18.62 -9.72 5.46
N ALA A 131 -17.62 -9.69 4.56
CA ALA A 131 -17.58 -8.73 3.47
C ALA A 131 -18.71 -8.96 2.45
N TYR A 132 -19.15 -10.20 2.25
CA TYR A 132 -20.31 -10.53 1.43
C TYR A 132 -21.61 -9.95 2.03
N GLU A 133 -21.87 -10.19 3.31
CA GLU A 133 -23.04 -9.63 4.00
C GLU A 133 -22.99 -8.09 4.01
N GLU A 134 -21.82 -7.49 4.25
CA GLU A 134 -21.65 -6.04 4.20
C GLU A 134 -21.89 -5.47 2.79
N ALA A 135 -21.34 -6.11 1.75
CA ALA A 135 -21.54 -5.68 0.37
C ALA A 135 -23.02 -5.79 -0.04
N ILE A 136 -23.66 -6.92 0.24
CA ILE A 136 -25.09 -7.14 -0.06
C ILE A 136 -25.97 -6.13 0.69
N ASN A 137 -25.65 -5.78 1.94
CA ASN A 137 -26.41 -4.81 2.71
C ASN A 137 -26.21 -3.35 2.25
N ASN A 138 -25.06 -3.04 1.64
CA ASN A 138 -24.77 -1.67 1.17
C ASN A 138 -25.16 -1.42 -0.30
N ILE A 139 -25.54 -2.46 -1.04
CA ILE A 139 -26.01 -2.35 -2.43
C ILE A 139 -27.48 -1.91 -2.46
N GLY A 140 -27.72 -0.70 -2.99
CA GLY A 140 -29.08 -0.16 -3.14
C GLY A 140 -29.80 -0.58 -4.43
N THR A 141 -29.05 -0.96 -5.47
CA THR A 141 -29.59 -1.34 -6.78
C THR A 141 -29.06 -2.72 -7.16
N VAL A 142 -29.95 -3.64 -7.52
CA VAL A 142 -29.55 -4.95 -8.03
C VAL A 142 -30.15 -5.17 -9.41
N VAL A 143 -29.32 -5.62 -10.35
CA VAL A 143 -29.71 -6.06 -11.68
C VAL A 143 -29.16 -7.46 -11.87
N SER A 144 -30.04 -8.45 -12.05
CA SER A 144 -29.65 -9.85 -12.18
C SER A 144 -30.22 -10.47 -13.45
N GLY A 145 -29.39 -11.23 -14.15
CA GLY A 145 -29.83 -12.16 -15.18
C GLY A 145 -30.28 -13.48 -14.58
N GLN A 146 -30.34 -14.53 -15.40
CA GLN A 146 -30.68 -15.87 -14.95
C GLN A 146 -29.61 -16.42 -14.00
N VAL A 147 -30.02 -16.76 -12.78
CA VAL A 147 -29.17 -17.42 -11.77
C VAL A 147 -29.86 -18.69 -11.29
N ALA A 148 -29.15 -19.81 -11.36
CA ALA A 148 -29.74 -21.14 -11.12
C ALA A 148 -29.96 -21.42 -9.62
N ASP A 149 -29.06 -21.01 -8.74
CA ASP A 149 -29.13 -21.31 -7.31
C ASP A 149 -28.34 -20.27 -6.50
N ASP A 150 -29.03 -19.22 -6.03
CA ASP A 150 -28.46 -18.22 -5.13
C ASP A 150 -29.50 -17.74 -4.11
N ALA A 151 -29.39 -18.26 -2.89
CA ALA A 151 -30.30 -17.95 -1.80
C ALA A 151 -30.14 -16.51 -1.27
N GLY A 152 -28.95 -15.91 -1.39
CA GLY A 152 -28.69 -14.55 -0.93
C GLY A 152 -29.35 -13.52 -1.85
N LEU A 153 -29.17 -13.70 -3.15
CA LEU A 153 -29.80 -12.88 -4.17
C LEU A 153 -31.33 -13.02 -4.15
N ALA A 154 -31.86 -14.23 -3.94
CA ALA A 154 -33.29 -14.45 -3.79
C ALA A 154 -33.87 -13.75 -2.55
N ARG A 155 -33.12 -13.67 -1.44
CA ARG A 155 -33.51 -12.89 -0.26
C ARG A 155 -33.53 -11.39 -0.58
N LEU A 156 -32.52 -10.88 -1.27
CA LEU A 156 -32.45 -9.46 -1.62
C LEU A 156 -33.60 -9.03 -2.54
N LEU A 157 -34.03 -9.89 -3.46
CA LEU A 157 -35.17 -9.64 -4.35
C LEU A 157 -36.53 -9.93 -3.70
N SER A 158 -36.54 -10.47 -2.48
CA SER A 158 -37.80 -10.77 -1.78
C SER A 158 -38.47 -9.51 -1.27
N THR A 159 -39.80 -9.53 -1.26
CA THR A 159 -40.65 -8.47 -0.70
C THR A 159 -41.74 -9.12 0.13
N ASP A 160 -42.51 -8.35 0.89
CA ASP A 160 -43.63 -8.89 1.69
C ASP A 160 -44.63 -9.70 0.82
N ASP A 161 -44.78 -9.31 -0.44
CA ASP A 161 -45.66 -9.97 -1.42
C ASP A 161 -44.94 -11.03 -2.29
N MET A 162 -43.62 -11.10 -2.24
CA MET A 162 -42.81 -12.05 -3.02
C MET A 162 -41.80 -12.75 -2.09
N PRO A 163 -42.16 -13.91 -1.52
CA PRO A 163 -41.26 -14.62 -0.63
C PRO A 163 -40.00 -15.12 -1.38
N PRO A 164 -38.89 -15.39 -0.68
CA PRO A 164 -37.62 -15.77 -1.29
C PRO A 164 -37.70 -16.96 -2.27
N ALA A 165 -38.59 -17.94 -2.00
CA ALA A 165 -38.80 -19.07 -2.89
C ALA A 165 -39.37 -18.66 -4.26
N ASP A 166 -40.27 -17.68 -4.28
CA ASP A 166 -40.88 -17.16 -5.51
C ASP A 166 -39.91 -16.25 -6.27
N ALA A 167 -39.12 -15.45 -5.54
CA ALA A 167 -38.00 -14.70 -6.14
C ALA A 167 -36.97 -15.63 -6.80
N ALA A 168 -36.60 -16.74 -6.13
CA ALA A 168 -35.71 -17.76 -6.69
C ALA A 168 -36.32 -18.48 -7.90
N ASN A 169 -37.63 -18.77 -7.88
CA ASN A 169 -38.33 -19.32 -9.05
C ASN A 169 -38.29 -18.34 -10.22
N ARG A 170 -38.46 -17.03 -9.97
CA ARG A 170 -38.43 -15.99 -11.00
C ARG A 170 -37.04 -15.84 -11.61
N LEU A 171 -35.98 -15.80 -10.79
CA LEU A 171 -34.58 -15.75 -11.24
C LEU A 171 -34.21 -16.92 -12.16
N ARG A 172 -34.61 -18.14 -11.79
CA ARG A 172 -34.36 -19.34 -12.61
C ARG A 172 -35.09 -19.31 -13.96
N GLY A 173 -36.24 -18.63 -14.02
CA GLY A 173 -37.11 -18.57 -15.18
C GLY A 173 -36.81 -17.43 -16.16
N LEU A 174 -35.79 -16.60 -15.92
CA LEU A 174 -35.40 -15.54 -16.84
C LEU A 174 -34.81 -16.13 -18.13
N ALA A 175 -35.26 -15.63 -19.28
CA ALA A 175 -34.66 -15.96 -20.57
C ALA A 175 -33.34 -15.20 -20.79
N SER A 176 -32.56 -15.64 -21.77
CA SER A 176 -31.36 -14.91 -22.19
C SER A 176 -31.74 -13.51 -22.68
N GLY A 177 -31.13 -12.48 -22.10
CA GLY A 177 -31.43 -11.08 -22.38
C GLY A 177 -32.58 -10.50 -21.55
N GLU A 178 -33.23 -11.29 -20.69
CA GLU A 178 -34.11 -10.77 -19.65
C GLU A 178 -33.34 -10.57 -18.35
N TRP A 179 -33.68 -9.50 -17.64
CA TRP A 179 -33.08 -9.14 -16.36
C TRP A 179 -34.17 -8.79 -15.36
N ILE A 180 -33.91 -9.01 -14.08
CA ILE A 180 -34.72 -8.47 -12.99
C ILE A 180 -33.95 -7.36 -12.30
N ALA A 181 -34.64 -6.26 -12.01
CA ALA A 181 -34.05 -5.10 -11.35
C ALA A 181 -34.83 -4.69 -10.10
N THR A 182 -34.10 -4.31 -9.07
CA THR A 182 -34.61 -3.65 -7.86
C THR A 182 -33.84 -2.35 -7.68
N LEU A 183 -34.57 -1.27 -7.38
CA LEU A 183 -34.03 0.07 -7.18
C LEU A 183 -34.10 0.45 -5.69
N PRO A 184 -33.27 1.40 -5.22
CA PRO A 184 -33.32 1.84 -3.84
C PRO A 184 -34.61 2.62 -3.57
N SER A 185 -35.13 2.49 -2.35
CA SER A 185 -36.25 3.31 -1.88
C SER A 185 -35.76 4.64 -1.31
N PRO A 186 -36.45 5.76 -1.54
CA PRO A 186 -36.22 6.99 -0.77
C PRO A 186 -36.46 6.74 0.72
N PHE A 187 -35.80 7.52 1.57
CA PHE A 187 -35.91 7.37 3.02
C PHE A 187 -37.37 7.44 3.49
N GLY A 188 -37.86 6.38 4.14
CA GLY A 188 -39.24 6.26 4.61
C GLY A 188 -40.28 5.84 3.56
N GLY A 189 -39.86 5.50 2.33
CA GLY A 189 -40.72 4.98 1.27
C GLY A 189 -40.80 3.45 1.27
N GLU A 190 -41.91 2.90 0.75
CA GLU A 190 -42.06 1.47 0.52
C GLU A 190 -41.06 0.99 -0.56
N PRO A 191 -40.34 -0.13 -0.34
CA PRO A 191 -39.37 -0.64 -1.30
C PRO A 191 -40.05 -0.94 -2.65
N PRO A 192 -39.47 -0.48 -3.78
CA PRO A 192 -40.07 -0.72 -5.08
C PRO A 192 -40.04 -2.21 -5.40
N ARG A 193 -41.13 -2.71 -5.98
CA ARG A 193 -41.20 -4.11 -6.42
C ARG A 193 -40.18 -4.38 -7.52
N PRO A 194 -39.53 -5.56 -7.51
CA PRO A 194 -38.67 -5.96 -8.62
C PRO A 194 -39.44 -5.96 -9.94
N PHE A 195 -38.80 -5.48 -11.01
CA PHE A 195 -39.40 -5.40 -12.35
C PHE A 195 -38.46 -5.98 -13.41
N LEU A 196 -39.05 -6.39 -14.53
CA LEU A 196 -38.32 -7.00 -15.65
C LEU A 196 -37.72 -5.92 -16.55
N LEU A 197 -36.51 -6.18 -17.02
CA LEU A 197 -35.79 -5.43 -18.03
C LEU A 197 -35.42 -6.35 -19.19
N GLU A 198 -35.22 -5.78 -20.36
CA GLU A 198 -34.70 -6.47 -21.53
C GLU A 198 -33.39 -5.84 -21.97
N SER A 199 -32.45 -6.67 -22.45
CA SER A 199 -31.20 -6.20 -23.04
C SER A 199 -31.48 -5.28 -24.21
N LEU A 200 -30.71 -4.20 -24.28
CA LEU A 200 -30.68 -3.34 -25.46
C LEU A 200 -30.16 -4.11 -26.68
N PRO A 201 -30.57 -3.73 -27.91
CA PRO A 201 -29.99 -4.28 -29.12
C PRO A 201 -28.48 -4.05 -29.17
N LEU A 202 -27.76 -4.92 -29.89
CA LEU A 202 -26.31 -4.82 -30.04
C LEU A 202 -25.92 -3.45 -30.64
N PRO A 203 -24.92 -2.77 -30.06
CA PRO A 203 -24.56 -1.43 -30.50
C PRO A 203 -23.97 -1.43 -31.93
N PRO A 204 -24.06 -0.31 -32.66
CA PRO A 204 -23.37 -0.14 -33.94
C PRO A 204 -21.88 -0.46 -33.84
N GLY A 205 -21.35 -1.14 -34.85
CA GLY A 205 -19.97 -1.63 -34.89
C GLY A 205 -19.79 -3.06 -34.36
N HIS A 206 -20.75 -3.60 -33.60
CA HIS A 206 -20.67 -4.97 -33.10
C HIS A 206 -20.68 -5.99 -34.25
N PRO A 207 -19.79 -7.01 -34.26
CA PRO A 207 -19.67 -7.96 -35.38
C PRO A 207 -20.94 -8.76 -35.69
N GLN A 208 -21.77 -8.99 -34.67
CA GLN A 208 -23.03 -9.73 -34.75
C GLN A 208 -24.27 -8.81 -34.74
N GLY A 209 -24.09 -7.49 -34.72
CA GLY A 209 -25.19 -6.53 -34.76
C GLY A 209 -25.63 -6.19 -36.18
N ASP A 210 -26.70 -5.41 -36.30
CA ASP A 210 -27.29 -5.02 -37.60
C ASP A 210 -26.40 -4.08 -38.42
N ASN A 211 -25.49 -3.36 -37.76
CA ASN A 211 -24.59 -2.38 -38.37
C ASN A 211 -23.12 -2.66 -37.98
N PRO A 212 -22.50 -3.75 -38.46
CA PRO A 212 -21.11 -4.06 -38.14
C PRO A 212 -20.13 -3.08 -38.81
N LEU A 213 -18.91 -2.97 -38.28
CA LEU A 213 -17.86 -2.16 -38.92
C LEU A 213 -17.59 -2.64 -40.35
N SER A 214 -17.57 -1.71 -41.31
CA SER A 214 -17.12 -2.00 -42.67
C SER A 214 -15.63 -2.40 -42.67
N PRO A 215 -15.14 -3.11 -43.72
CA PRO A 215 -13.74 -3.50 -43.80
C PRO A 215 -12.76 -2.32 -43.67
N ALA A 216 -13.11 -1.15 -44.23
CA ALA A 216 -12.29 0.05 -44.13
C ALA A 216 -12.26 0.65 -42.71
N GLN A 217 -13.40 0.68 -42.03
CA GLN A 217 -13.48 1.14 -40.63
C GLN A 217 -12.71 0.20 -39.71
N ARG A 218 -12.81 -1.12 -39.92
CA ARG A 218 -12.05 -2.12 -39.17
C ARG A 218 -10.56 -1.96 -39.36
N ALA A 219 -10.09 -1.81 -40.61
CA ALA A 219 -8.68 -1.56 -40.90
C ALA A 219 -8.18 -0.27 -40.25
N THR A 220 -8.99 0.79 -40.24
CA THR A 220 -8.65 2.06 -39.56
C THR A 220 -8.53 1.87 -38.04
N PHE A 221 -9.46 1.14 -37.43
CA PHE A 221 -9.42 0.80 -36.01
C PHE A 221 -8.18 -0.03 -35.66
N GLU A 222 -7.90 -1.11 -36.40
CA GLU A 222 -6.73 -1.97 -36.17
C GLU A 222 -5.42 -1.21 -36.35
N ALA A 223 -5.33 -0.31 -37.33
CA ALA A 223 -4.19 0.57 -37.52
C ALA A 223 -4.01 1.53 -36.32
N ALA A 224 -5.09 2.11 -35.80
CA ALA A 224 -5.04 2.98 -34.63
C ALA A 224 -4.63 2.20 -33.36
N CYS A 225 -5.16 0.98 -33.16
CA CYS A 225 -4.74 0.10 -32.06
C CYS A 225 -3.26 -0.26 -32.17
N THR A 226 -2.77 -0.60 -33.36
CA THR A 226 -1.37 -0.93 -33.59
C THR A 226 -0.49 0.28 -33.32
N GLN A 227 -0.85 1.46 -33.85
CA GLN A 227 -0.13 2.71 -33.61
C GLN A 227 -0.06 3.07 -32.12
N ARG A 228 -1.18 2.91 -31.40
CA ARG A 228 -1.20 3.14 -29.94
C ARG A 228 -0.37 2.11 -29.19
N ALA A 229 -0.48 0.83 -29.53
CA ALA A 229 0.33 -0.22 -28.91
C ALA A 229 1.83 0.01 -29.14
N ASP A 230 2.24 0.42 -30.34
CA ASP A 230 3.62 0.73 -30.67
C ASP A 230 4.11 2.02 -30.00
N ARG A 231 3.23 3.02 -29.84
CA ARG A 231 3.52 4.19 -29.00
C ARG A 231 3.72 3.75 -27.54
N SER A 232 2.80 2.98 -26.98
CA SER A 232 2.92 2.48 -25.60
C SER A 232 4.19 1.65 -25.42
N ARG A 233 4.54 0.74 -26.34
CA ARG A 233 5.79 -0.06 -26.28
C ARG A 233 7.06 0.78 -26.30
N ARG A 234 7.08 1.90 -27.05
CA ARG A 234 8.23 2.83 -27.07
C ARG A 234 8.47 3.51 -25.72
N HIS A 235 7.44 3.59 -24.88
CA HIS A 235 7.50 4.24 -23.58
C HIS A 235 7.28 3.26 -22.41
N ALA A 236 7.04 1.98 -22.70
CA ALA A 236 6.80 0.95 -21.70
C ALA A 236 8.14 0.48 -21.12
N VAL A 237 8.22 0.43 -19.79
CA VAL A 237 9.35 -0.20 -19.10
C VAL A 237 9.18 -1.71 -19.19
N SER A 238 10.16 -2.40 -19.78
CA SER A 238 10.16 -3.87 -19.82
C SER A 238 10.43 -4.42 -18.42
N VAL A 239 9.48 -5.19 -17.88
CA VAL A 239 9.63 -5.92 -16.61
C VAL A 239 10.54 -7.17 -16.77
N THR A 240 11.11 -7.41 -17.95
CA THR A 240 12.04 -8.51 -18.20
C THR A 240 13.50 -8.04 -18.20
N GLN A 241 14.00 -7.62 -17.04
CA GLN A 241 15.42 -7.71 -16.65
C GLN A 241 15.64 -7.37 -15.16
N SER A 242 14.89 -8.03 -14.28
CA SER A 242 15.46 -8.51 -13.01
C SER A 242 15.41 -10.02 -13.05
N ALA A 243 16.25 -10.61 -13.92
CA ALA A 243 16.76 -11.94 -13.65
C ALA A 243 17.67 -11.81 -12.42
N VAL A 244 17.05 -11.71 -11.25
CA VAL A 244 17.65 -12.27 -10.05
C VAL A 244 17.96 -13.69 -10.44
N THR A 245 19.24 -14.01 -10.57
CA THR A 245 19.72 -15.38 -10.62
C THR A 245 18.99 -16.13 -9.51
N ALA A 246 18.01 -16.93 -9.91
CA ALA A 246 17.42 -17.93 -9.04
C ALA A 246 18.56 -18.84 -8.62
N ARG A 247 19.13 -18.57 -7.45
CA ARG A 247 19.91 -19.57 -6.73
C ARG A 247 18.95 -20.74 -6.54
N PRO A 248 19.34 -21.97 -6.89
CA PRO A 248 18.50 -23.12 -6.66
C PRO A 248 18.24 -23.21 -5.16
N SER A 249 16.99 -22.98 -4.78
CA SER A 249 16.47 -23.30 -3.45
C SER A 249 16.41 -24.83 -3.33
N SER A 250 17.54 -25.45 -3.04
CA SER A 250 17.54 -26.75 -2.37
C SER A 250 17.34 -26.48 -0.88
N GLY A 251 16.09 -26.49 -0.49
CA GLY A 251 15.62 -26.32 0.88
C GLY A 251 14.13 -26.60 0.87
N GLU A 252 13.80 -27.89 0.89
CA GLU A 252 12.45 -28.38 1.03
C GLU A 252 11.75 -27.64 2.17
N HIS A 253 10.57 -27.12 1.84
CA HIS A 253 9.61 -26.62 2.80
C HIS A 253 9.05 -27.83 3.55
N ASP A 254 9.78 -28.30 4.56
CA ASP A 254 9.26 -29.27 5.51
C ASP A 254 8.56 -28.48 6.62
N GLY A 255 7.26 -28.25 6.43
CA GLY A 255 6.33 -27.77 7.43
C GLY A 255 6.11 -28.81 8.53
N ARG A 256 7.20 -29.15 9.22
CA ARG A 256 7.18 -29.89 10.48
C ARG A 256 7.55 -28.92 11.57
N THR A 257 6.56 -28.57 12.38
CA THR A 257 6.75 -28.03 13.72
C THR A 257 7.67 -29.00 14.46
N ASP A 258 8.93 -28.62 14.62
CA ASP A 258 9.89 -29.39 15.42
C ASP A 258 9.47 -29.25 16.90
N PRO A 259 9.05 -30.33 17.59
CA PRO A 259 8.58 -30.25 18.97
C PRO A 259 9.68 -29.88 19.97
N ASP A 260 10.94 -29.77 19.52
CA ASP A 260 12.13 -29.52 20.34
C ASP A 260 12.80 -28.16 20.07
N SER A 261 12.13 -27.21 19.42
CA SER A 261 12.62 -25.82 19.39
C SER A 261 12.61 -25.25 20.82
N PRO A 262 13.76 -24.90 21.43
CA PRO A 262 13.77 -24.39 22.79
C PRO A 262 12.89 -23.13 22.89
N GLU A 263 12.04 -23.11 23.92
CA GLU A 263 11.18 -21.98 24.21
C GLU A 263 12.00 -20.69 24.38
N PRO A 264 11.42 -19.52 24.05
CA PRO A 264 12.04 -18.23 24.36
C PRO A 264 12.53 -18.22 25.81
N LEU A 265 13.76 -17.75 26.05
CA LEU A 265 14.40 -17.77 27.37
C LEU A 265 13.92 -16.61 28.28
N ALA A 266 12.84 -15.93 27.89
CA ALA A 266 12.24 -14.84 28.62
C ALA A 266 11.59 -15.37 29.92
N THR A 267 11.90 -14.72 31.03
CA THR A 267 11.27 -14.97 32.34
C THR A 267 10.31 -13.83 32.69
N GLU A 268 9.41 -14.04 33.67
CA GLU A 268 8.42 -13.06 34.17
C GLU A 268 9.02 -11.74 34.70
N HIS A 269 10.34 -11.60 34.74
CA HIS A 269 11.08 -10.41 35.16
C HIS A 269 12.01 -9.84 34.08
N THR A 270 11.82 -10.23 32.82
CA THR A 270 12.64 -9.74 31.71
C THR A 270 12.33 -8.26 31.48
N THR A 271 13.35 -7.41 31.59
CA THR A 271 13.24 -6.03 31.14
C THR A 271 13.15 -6.05 29.62
N LEU A 272 12.09 -5.47 29.05
CA LEU A 272 11.90 -5.35 27.61
C LEU A 272 12.75 -4.20 27.02
N ASP A 273 13.97 -4.06 27.51
CA ASP A 273 14.95 -3.09 27.04
C ASP A 273 15.84 -3.65 25.93
N THR A 274 15.76 -4.96 25.65
CA THR A 274 16.48 -5.62 24.56
C THR A 274 15.71 -6.79 23.96
N THR A 275 15.97 -7.09 22.68
CA THR A 275 15.37 -8.24 21.96
C THR A 275 16.12 -9.55 22.18
N LEU A 276 17.34 -9.52 22.75
CA LEU A 276 18.21 -10.70 22.87
C LEU A 276 17.56 -11.94 23.54
N PRO A 277 16.72 -11.81 24.58
CA PRO A 277 16.04 -12.96 25.18
C PRO A 277 14.97 -13.60 24.28
N PHE A 278 14.51 -12.88 23.26
CA PHE A 278 13.36 -13.22 22.42
C PHE A 278 13.79 -13.63 21.00
N THR A 279 14.80 -12.97 20.45
CA THR A 279 15.27 -13.25 19.10
C THR A 279 16.03 -14.58 19.03
N ARG A 280 15.69 -15.38 18.02
CA ARG A 280 16.49 -16.55 17.62
C ARG A 280 17.48 -16.23 16.50
N ARG A 281 17.45 -15.00 15.97
CA ARG A 281 18.35 -14.53 14.92
C ARG A 281 19.52 -13.79 15.56
N LEU A 282 20.65 -14.49 15.64
CA LEU A 282 21.94 -13.95 16.06
C LEU A 282 23.03 -14.39 15.07
N PRO A 283 24.09 -13.59 14.86
CA PRO A 283 25.23 -14.02 14.07
C PRO A 283 25.91 -15.23 14.69
N ALA A 284 26.39 -16.17 13.88
CA ALA A 284 27.00 -17.42 14.37
C ALA A 284 28.24 -17.22 15.27
N ALA A 285 28.90 -16.05 15.18
CA ALA A 285 30.04 -15.71 16.01
C ALA A 285 29.68 -15.43 17.48
N VAL A 286 28.39 -15.29 17.80
CA VAL A 286 27.92 -14.90 19.13
C VAL A 286 26.80 -15.79 19.64
N GLU A 287 26.68 -15.86 20.96
CA GLU A 287 25.63 -16.58 21.68
C GLU A 287 24.96 -15.66 22.71
N PHE A 288 23.69 -15.90 22.98
CA PHE A 288 23.00 -15.23 24.10
C PHE A 288 23.38 -15.91 25.42
N HIS A 289 23.69 -15.11 26.43
CA HIS A 289 23.98 -15.56 27.79
C HIS A 289 22.80 -15.18 28.72
N PRO A 290 21.87 -16.12 28.99
CA PRO A 290 20.61 -15.81 29.68
C PRO A 290 20.77 -15.21 31.08
N PRO A 291 21.68 -15.71 31.95
CA PRO A 291 21.77 -15.20 33.32
C PRO A 291 22.13 -13.71 33.44
N SER A 292 22.84 -13.15 32.46
CA SER A 292 23.21 -11.73 32.43
C SER A 292 22.52 -10.94 31.32
N GLN A 293 21.62 -11.59 30.57
CA GLN A 293 20.93 -11.02 29.40
C GLN A 293 21.90 -10.28 28.47
N SER A 294 23.03 -10.92 28.15
CA SER A 294 24.12 -10.30 27.42
C SER A 294 24.63 -11.24 26.34
N ILE A 295 25.60 -10.77 25.55
CA ILE A 295 26.13 -11.53 24.43
C ILE A 295 27.48 -12.14 24.84
N THR A 296 27.81 -13.32 24.34
CA THR A 296 29.13 -13.94 24.46
C THR A 296 29.67 -14.31 23.09
N CYS A 297 30.99 -14.21 22.89
CA CYS A 297 31.63 -14.78 21.71
C CYS A 297 31.53 -16.32 21.77
N ALA A 298 31.01 -16.93 20.71
CA ALA A 298 30.80 -18.38 20.64
C ALA A 298 32.13 -19.18 20.71
N ALA A 299 33.23 -18.60 20.25
CA ALA A 299 34.53 -19.29 20.17
C ALA A 299 35.29 -19.32 21.52
N CYS A 300 35.30 -18.20 22.25
CA CYS A 300 36.13 -18.03 23.44
C CYS A 300 35.34 -17.79 24.74
N GLY A 301 34.01 -17.62 24.66
CA GLY A 301 33.14 -17.37 25.80
C GLY A 301 33.30 -15.98 26.43
N THR A 302 34.08 -15.07 25.82
CA THR A 302 34.22 -13.69 26.31
C THR A 302 32.85 -13.01 26.29
N ARG A 303 32.49 -12.39 27.42
CA ARG A 303 31.20 -11.73 27.60
C ARG A 303 31.28 -10.27 27.18
N TYR A 304 30.27 -9.85 26.45
CA TYR A 304 30.03 -8.49 25.96
C TYR A 304 28.71 -7.97 26.54
N GLY A 305 28.40 -6.71 26.24
CA GLY A 305 27.15 -6.06 26.62
C GLY A 305 25.93 -6.58 25.85
N ARG A 306 24.83 -5.81 25.91
CA ARG A 306 23.52 -6.14 25.32
C ARG A 306 22.98 -5.07 24.37
N ARG A 307 23.89 -4.26 23.83
CA ARG A 307 23.63 -3.12 22.92
C ARG A 307 24.37 -3.34 21.62
N LEU A 308 24.11 -2.51 20.61
CA LEU A 308 24.66 -2.71 19.27
C LEU A 308 26.19 -2.74 19.26
N VAL A 309 26.84 -1.73 19.85
CA VAL A 309 28.31 -1.64 19.86
C VAL A 309 28.95 -2.89 20.48
N PRO A 310 28.57 -3.35 21.69
CA PRO A 310 29.08 -4.61 22.22
C PRO A 310 28.74 -5.87 21.39
N LEU A 311 27.61 -5.89 20.66
CA LEU A 311 27.30 -6.98 19.73
C LEU A 311 28.32 -7.01 18.58
N LEU A 312 28.64 -5.85 17.99
CA LEU A 312 29.64 -5.75 16.93
C LEU A 312 31.05 -6.13 17.44
N ASP A 313 31.42 -5.70 18.65
CA ASP A 313 32.68 -6.11 19.29
C ASP A 313 32.74 -7.63 19.53
N ALA A 314 31.60 -8.24 19.89
CA ALA A 314 31.52 -9.69 20.09
C ALA A 314 31.71 -10.47 18.79
N ILE A 315 31.21 -9.96 17.67
CA ILE A 315 31.39 -10.53 16.33
C ILE A 315 32.88 -10.47 15.93
N GLU A 316 33.52 -9.31 16.07
CA GLU A 316 34.94 -9.09 15.71
C GLU A 316 35.93 -9.87 16.60
N CYS A 317 35.48 -10.41 17.73
CA CYS A 317 36.35 -11.14 18.65
C CYS A 317 37.04 -12.35 17.99
N HIS A 318 36.29 -13.14 17.21
CA HIS A 318 36.77 -14.32 16.48
C HIS A 318 36.04 -14.53 15.13
N GLY A 319 35.32 -13.53 14.65
CA GLY A 319 34.67 -13.51 13.35
C GLY A 319 35.09 -12.27 12.55
N SER A 320 34.30 -11.93 11.56
CA SER A 320 34.46 -10.70 10.79
C SER A 320 33.10 -10.09 10.49
N LEU A 321 32.96 -8.79 10.69
CA LEU A 321 31.77 -8.03 10.33
C LEU A 321 31.45 -8.08 8.84
N GLU A 322 32.44 -8.30 7.98
CA GLU A 322 32.24 -8.43 6.52
C GLU A 322 31.52 -9.72 6.13
N GLU A 323 31.62 -10.76 6.96
CA GLU A 323 31.02 -12.08 6.73
C GLU A 323 29.63 -12.20 7.37
N VAL A 324 29.21 -11.21 8.16
CA VAL A 324 27.91 -11.23 8.83
C VAL A 324 26.81 -10.81 7.88
N ASP A 325 25.85 -11.71 7.68
CA ASP A 325 24.56 -11.33 7.10
C ASP A 325 23.82 -10.40 8.06
N ARG A 326 23.60 -9.16 7.62
CA ARG A 326 22.87 -8.13 8.37
C ARG A 326 21.49 -8.60 8.81
N ALA A 327 20.84 -9.51 8.09
CA ALA A 327 19.56 -10.10 8.48
C ALA A 327 19.61 -10.84 9.84
N ASN A 328 20.80 -11.29 10.24
CA ASN A 328 21.06 -11.98 11.50
C ASN A 328 21.50 -11.04 12.63
N VAL A 329 21.64 -9.73 12.38
CA VAL A 329 21.86 -8.72 13.42
C VAL A 329 20.47 -8.19 13.83
N PRO A 330 19.98 -8.52 15.04
CA PRO A 330 18.67 -8.05 15.49
C PRO A 330 18.73 -6.58 15.90
N THR A 331 17.58 -5.91 15.91
CA THR A 331 17.40 -4.61 16.58
C THR A 331 17.52 -4.82 18.09
N VAL A 332 18.69 -4.59 18.67
CA VAL A 332 18.98 -5.00 20.06
C VAL A 332 18.41 -4.05 21.10
N ASP A 333 18.08 -2.82 20.71
CA ASP A 333 17.51 -1.80 21.58
C ASP A 333 15.99 -1.69 21.41
N ALA A 334 15.25 -2.27 22.35
CA ALA A 334 13.79 -2.21 22.34
C ALA A 334 13.27 -0.99 23.11
N GLY A 335 13.69 -0.85 24.37
CA GLY A 335 13.34 0.31 25.19
C GLY A 335 11.85 0.47 25.51
N VAL A 336 11.12 -0.63 25.75
CA VAL A 336 9.71 -0.55 26.18
C VAL A 336 9.61 0.25 27.47
N THR A 337 8.82 1.32 27.46
CA THR A 337 8.75 2.28 28.57
C THR A 337 7.96 1.72 29.76
N ARG A 338 6.94 0.89 29.49
CA ARG A 338 6.10 0.27 30.51
C ARG A 338 6.87 -0.77 31.33
N SER A 339 6.80 -0.64 32.65
CA SER A 339 7.36 -1.60 33.59
C SER A 339 6.60 -2.94 33.52
N PRO A 340 7.21 -4.07 33.95
CA PRO A 340 6.52 -5.36 34.00
C PRO A 340 5.19 -5.33 34.74
N ALA A 341 5.10 -4.56 35.84
CA ALA A 341 3.86 -4.41 36.61
C ALA A 341 2.77 -3.67 35.82
N GLU A 342 3.12 -2.63 35.04
CA GLU A 342 2.15 -1.96 34.16
C GLU A 342 1.74 -2.86 33.00
N ARG A 343 2.64 -3.65 32.43
CA ARG A 343 2.30 -4.55 31.32
C ARG A 343 1.35 -5.66 31.76
N SER A 344 1.51 -6.18 32.98
CA SER A 344 0.62 -7.20 33.55
C SER A 344 -0.84 -6.76 33.75
N THR A 345 -1.17 -5.48 33.58
CA THR A 345 -2.56 -5.00 33.63
C THR A 345 -3.28 -5.13 32.30
N TYR A 346 -2.58 -5.52 31.24
CA TYR A 346 -3.13 -5.73 29.90
C TYR A 346 -3.11 -7.23 29.56
N ASP A 347 -3.97 -7.63 28.64
CA ASP A 347 -4.09 -9.03 28.19
C ASP A 347 -3.05 -9.42 27.12
N TYR A 348 -2.06 -8.55 26.85
CA TYR A 348 -1.04 -8.75 25.82
C TYR A 348 0.29 -9.26 26.40
N SER A 349 0.97 -10.12 25.63
CA SER A 349 2.25 -10.73 25.98
C SER A 349 3.44 -9.78 25.88
N ASP A 350 4.54 -10.14 26.53
CA ASP A 350 5.84 -9.46 26.42
C ASP A 350 6.30 -9.33 24.96
N ALA A 351 6.05 -10.35 24.12
CA ALA A 351 6.39 -10.33 22.69
C ALA A 351 5.53 -9.31 21.92
N GLN A 352 4.24 -9.20 22.24
CA GLN A 352 3.34 -8.20 21.65
C GLN A 352 3.77 -6.76 22.00
N PHE A 353 4.07 -6.49 23.28
CA PHE A 353 4.63 -5.19 23.70
C PHE A 353 5.96 -4.87 23.01
N LEU A 354 6.84 -5.86 22.95
CA LEU A 354 8.15 -5.75 22.32
C LEU A 354 7.99 -5.43 20.83
N PHE A 355 7.16 -6.17 20.10
CA PHE A 355 6.94 -5.97 18.67
C PHE A 355 6.40 -4.57 18.35
N LEU A 356 5.37 -4.11 19.05
CA LEU A 356 4.83 -2.76 18.86
C LEU A 356 5.90 -1.69 19.10
N GLN A 357 6.73 -1.85 20.14
CA GLN A 357 7.84 -0.94 20.40
C GLN A 357 8.90 -0.98 19.28
N LEU A 358 9.24 -2.17 18.75
CA LEU A 358 10.19 -2.29 17.65
C LEU A 358 9.69 -1.58 16.39
N VAL A 359 8.42 -1.77 16.04
CA VAL A 359 7.78 -1.10 14.89
C VAL A 359 7.77 0.42 15.11
N TYR A 360 7.43 0.87 16.31
CA TYR A 360 7.46 2.30 16.66
C TYR A 360 8.86 2.89 16.53
N ASN A 361 9.90 2.23 17.07
CA ASN A 361 11.28 2.70 16.95
C ASN A 361 11.76 2.74 15.50
N ALA A 362 11.38 1.74 14.70
CA ALA A 362 11.70 1.70 13.27
C ALA A 362 11.02 2.84 12.50
N HIS A 363 9.76 3.12 12.79
CA HIS A 363 9.04 4.29 12.28
C HIS A 363 9.73 5.60 12.67
N GLN A 364 10.25 5.70 13.90
CA GLN A 364 11.01 6.87 14.38
C GLN A 364 12.48 6.88 13.89
N GLN A 365 12.86 5.97 12.99
CA GLN A 365 14.22 5.84 12.45
C GLN A 365 15.30 5.72 13.54
N GLY A 366 14.97 5.10 14.67
CA GLY A 366 15.84 5.03 15.86
C GLY A 366 16.95 3.98 15.80
N TYR A 367 17.02 3.18 14.73
CA TYR A 367 17.98 2.09 14.58
C TYR A 367 19.15 2.46 13.67
N ASP A 368 20.29 1.81 13.90
CA ASP A 368 21.43 1.93 13.01
C ASP A 368 21.10 1.26 11.66
N THR A 369 21.08 2.07 10.58
CA THR A 369 20.70 1.60 9.24
C THR A 369 21.75 0.69 8.61
N ARG A 370 23.01 0.78 9.06
CA ARG A 370 24.10 -0.05 8.55
C ARG A 370 24.04 -1.46 9.10
N TRP A 371 23.64 -1.64 10.36
CA TRP A 371 23.73 -2.93 11.04
C TRP A 371 22.39 -3.51 11.48
N GLU A 372 21.46 -2.71 11.99
CA GLU A 372 20.22 -3.23 12.57
C GLU A 372 19.08 -3.25 11.55
N TYR A 373 18.46 -2.10 11.31
CA TYR A 373 17.24 -1.96 10.53
C TYR A 373 17.25 -0.67 9.72
N ASP A 374 16.96 -0.79 8.43
CA ASP A 374 16.81 0.31 7.50
C ASP A 374 15.44 0.26 6.86
N ILE A 375 14.58 1.21 7.20
CA ILE A 375 13.19 1.27 6.73
C ILE A 375 13.07 1.26 5.20
N VAL A 376 14.09 1.75 4.48
CA VAL A 376 14.13 1.80 3.00
C VAL A 376 14.39 0.43 2.36
N TYR A 377 15.03 -0.49 3.07
CA TYR A 377 15.46 -1.78 2.50
C TYR A 377 14.91 -3.01 3.25
N ASP A 378 14.42 -2.85 4.48
CA ASP A 378 14.06 -3.96 5.35
C ASP A 378 12.56 -4.06 5.65
N GLY A 379 12.01 -5.25 5.42
CA GLY A 379 10.67 -5.60 5.85
C GLY A 379 10.53 -5.74 7.37
N MET A 380 9.44 -5.23 7.93
CA MET A 380 9.13 -5.34 9.36
C MET A 380 8.77 -6.76 9.83
N GLU A 381 8.63 -7.72 8.91
CA GLU A 381 8.64 -9.17 9.22
C GLU A 381 9.90 -9.58 10.00
N ARG A 382 11.03 -8.87 9.80
CA ARG A 382 12.26 -9.07 10.58
C ARG A 382 12.04 -8.71 12.05
N LEU A 383 11.36 -7.61 12.33
CA LEU A 383 11.09 -7.14 13.69
C LEU A 383 10.17 -8.12 14.43
N ARG A 384 9.22 -8.71 13.71
CA ARG A 384 8.36 -9.78 14.23
C ARG A 384 9.18 -11.00 14.69
N ALA A 385 10.13 -11.43 13.86
CA ALA A 385 11.04 -12.52 14.20
C ALA A 385 11.98 -12.17 15.38
N TYR A 386 12.39 -10.90 15.52
CA TYR A 386 13.22 -10.45 16.65
C TYR A 386 12.46 -10.35 17.96
N ALA A 387 11.16 -10.03 17.91
CA ALA A 387 10.28 -10.05 19.07
C ALA A 387 9.89 -11.46 19.51
N GLY A 388 10.11 -12.48 18.67
CA GLY A 388 9.68 -13.85 18.93
C GLY A 388 8.15 -14.00 18.91
N LEU A 389 7.44 -13.12 18.19
CA LEU A 389 5.98 -13.04 18.18
C LEU A 389 5.35 -14.13 17.30
N SER A 390 4.35 -14.86 17.81
CA SER A 390 3.62 -15.89 17.06
C SER A 390 2.69 -15.29 15.97
N ASP A 391 2.09 -16.13 15.11
CA ASP A 391 1.09 -15.66 14.11
C ASP A 391 -0.21 -15.25 14.82
N GLU A 392 -0.64 -16.04 15.81
CA GLU A 392 -1.85 -15.78 16.59
C GLU A 392 -1.74 -14.49 17.39
N GLU A 393 -0.61 -14.29 18.10
CA GLU A 393 -0.38 -13.05 18.85
C GLU A 393 -0.30 -11.82 17.94
N PHE A 394 0.18 -11.98 16.70
CA PHE A 394 0.20 -10.90 15.72
C PHE A 394 -1.19 -10.57 15.20
N ASP A 395 -1.98 -11.59 14.87
CA ASP A 395 -3.35 -11.42 14.37
C ASP A 395 -4.23 -10.72 15.41
N GLU A 396 -4.06 -11.01 16.70
CA GLU A 396 -4.72 -10.29 17.79
C GLU A 396 -4.42 -8.78 17.76
N LEU A 397 -3.16 -8.38 17.58
CA LEU A 397 -2.79 -6.96 17.48
C LEU A 397 -3.44 -6.25 16.28
N VAL A 398 -3.65 -6.97 15.18
CA VAL A 398 -4.31 -6.44 13.98
C VAL A 398 -5.81 -6.33 14.21
N VAL A 399 -6.45 -7.38 14.74
CA VAL A 399 -7.88 -7.42 15.03
C VAL A 399 -8.28 -6.34 16.04
N ASP A 400 -7.46 -6.13 17.06
CA ASP A 400 -7.68 -5.10 18.08
C ASP A 400 -7.32 -3.68 17.60
N GLY A 401 -6.83 -3.54 16.36
CA GLY A 401 -6.52 -2.25 15.76
C GLY A 401 -5.32 -1.54 16.39
N LEU A 402 -4.39 -2.27 17.02
CA LEU A 402 -3.18 -1.73 17.63
C LEU A 402 -2.06 -1.51 16.61
N ILE A 403 -2.16 -2.20 15.47
CA ILE A 403 -1.21 -2.09 14.36
C ILE A 403 -1.94 -2.13 13.02
N SER A 404 -1.43 -1.39 12.03
CA SER A 404 -1.95 -1.35 10.66
C SER A 404 -0.87 -1.77 9.66
N CYS A 405 -1.27 -2.37 8.54
CA CYS A 405 -0.38 -2.76 7.44
C CYS A 405 -0.44 -1.71 6.33
N ASP A 406 0.65 -0.96 6.13
CA ASP A 406 0.69 0.17 5.19
C ASP A 406 1.01 -0.28 3.76
N GLY A 407 1.71 -1.40 3.62
CA GLY A 407 2.13 -1.91 2.33
C GLY A 407 2.97 -3.18 2.45
N ARG A 408 3.02 -3.95 1.36
CA ARG A 408 3.87 -5.14 1.21
C ARG A 408 4.92 -4.99 0.11
N HIS A 409 5.01 -3.81 -0.48
CA HIS A 409 5.95 -3.49 -1.55
C HIS A 409 6.63 -2.14 -1.27
N PRO A 410 7.97 -2.02 -1.38
CA PRO A 410 8.93 -3.07 -1.78
C PRO A 410 9.07 -4.21 -0.76
N HIS A 411 8.68 -3.98 0.50
CA HIS A 411 8.64 -4.96 1.58
C HIS A 411 7.49 -4.63 2.55
N THR A 412 7.19 -5.52 3.50
CA THR A 412 6.13 -5.30 4.50
C THR A 412 6.49 -4.17 5.45
N LEU A 413 5.59 -3.19 5.60
CA LEU A 413 5.66 -2.12 6.58
C LEU A 413 4.38 -2.08 7.42
N TYR A 414 4.55 -1.87 8.71
CA TYR A 414 3.48 -1.70 9.67
C TYR A 414 3.58 -0.34 10.36
N THR A 415 2.44 0.21 10.78
CA THR A 415 2.37 1.40 11.63
C THR A 415 1.61 1.10 12.90
N VAL A 416 2.20 1.46 14.04
CA VAL A 416 1.52 1.41 15.34
C VAL A 416 0.47 2.51 15.39
N THR A 417 -0.79 2.12 15.63
CA THR A 417 -1.93 3.04 15.70
C THR A 417 -1.85 3.91 16.96
N PRO A 418 -2.67 4.98 17.08
CA PRO A 418 -2.77 5.74 18.31
C PRO A 418 -3.00 4.86 19.56
N GLU A 419 -3.89 3.89 19.46
CA GLU A 419 -4.21 2.94 20.54
C GLU A 419 -3.00 2.05 20.88
N GLY A 420 -2.29 1.54 19.87
CA GLY A 420 -1.06 0.78 20.08
C GLY A 420 0.06 1.58 20.74
N ARG A 421 0.15 2.88 20.46
CA ARG A 421 1.13 3.79 21.09
C ARG A 421 0.80 4.06 22.55
N GLU A 422 -0.48 4.22 22.87
CA GLU A 422 -0.95 4.36 24.25
C GLU A 422 -0.62 3.11 25.07
N LEU A 423 -0.85 1.93 24.49
CA LEU A 423 -0.53 0.64 25.08
C LEU A 423 0.95 0.55 25.50
N ILE A 424 1.88 0.82 24.57
CA ILE A 424 3.33 0.77 24.88
C ILE A 424 3.84 1.97 25.70
N GLY A 425 2.98 2.95 25.99
CA GLY A 425 3.34 4.12 26.80
C GLY A 425 4.29 5.08 26.09
N ALA A 426 4.24 5.18 24.76
CA ALA A 426 5.05 6.11 24.00
C ALA A 426 4.62 7.56 24.33
N ALA A 427 5.45 8.30 25.06
CA ALA A 427 5.10 9.63 25.56
C ALA A 427 5.03 10.68 24.43
N HIS A 428 3.88 11.34 24.29
CA HIS A 428 3.68 12.50 23.41
C HIS A 428 4.40 13.74 23.98
N ARG A 429 5.70 13.90 23.71
CA ARG A 429 6.39 15.19 23.94
C ARG A 429 6.61 15.91 22.62
N GLU A 430 5.91 17.04 22.49
CA GLU A 430 6.06 18.05 21.44
C GLU A 430 7.54 18.46 21.31
N GLY A 431 8.09 18.41 20.09
CA GLY A 431 9.49 18.75 19.79
C GLY A 431 10.53 17.63 20.00
N HIS A 432 10.12 16.44 20.46
CA HIS A 432 10.99 15.26 20.53
C HIS A 432 10.46 14.04 19.74
N ALA A 433 9.15 13.97 19.50
CA ALA A 433 8.51 12.84 18.80
C ALA A 433 7.64 13.27 17.60
N HIS A 434 7.51 14.57 17.35
CA HIS A 434 6.87 15.18 16.17
C HIS A 434 7.24 16.66 16.08
N GLY A 435 7.37 17.17 14.86
CA GLY A 435 7.76 18.56 14.58
C GLY A 435 8.66 18.72 13.35
N ASP A 436 9.16 19.93 13.13
CA ASP A 436 10.12 20.24 12.06
C ASP A 436 11.36 19.32 12.16
N GLY A 437 11.76 18.71 11.04
CA GLY A 437 12.83 17.72 10.99
C GLY A 437 12.45 16.26 11.29
N VAL A 438 11.30 15.97 11.92
CA VAL A 438 10.97 14.63 12.47
C VAL A 438 9.66 14.03 11.93
N GLY A 439 8.73 14.85 11.42
CA GLY A 439 7.43 14.38 10.90
C GLY A 439 6.30 14.36 11.93
N ASP A 440 5.08 13.98 11.53
CA ASP A 440 3.92 13.87 12.42
C ASP A 440 3.72 12.46 13.00
N LEU A 441 3.12 12.36 14.19
CA LEU A 441 2.84 11.06 14.83
C LEU A 441 1.73 10.24 14.13
N SER A 442 0.94 10.89 13.26
CA SER A 442 -0.11 10.23 12.47
C SER A 442 0.39 9.76 11.11
N GLU A 443 1.67 9.95 10.79
CA GLU A 443 2.24 9.48 9.53
C GLU A 443 2.36 7.95 9.55
N SER A 444 2.30 7.36 8.36
CA SER A 444 2.54 5.92 8.20
C SER A 444 4.02 5.64 7.98
N SER A 445 4.48 4.46 8.38
CA SER A 445 5.83 3.94 8.10
C SER A 445 6.14 3.94 6.61
N LEU A 446 5.12 3.75 5.75
CA LEU A 446 5.28 3.88 4.31
C LEU A 446 5.66 5.31 3.89
N HIS A 447 5.04 6.33 4.48
CA HIS A 447 5.44 7.72 4.22
C HIS A 447 6.86 7.98 4.71
N VAL A 448 7.20 7.58 5.94
CA VAL A 448 8.57 7.74 6.49
C VAL A 448 9.61 7.07 5.58
N MET A 449 9.33 5.85 5.10
CA MET A 449 10.19 5.16 4.12
C MET A 449 10.39 6.00 2.86
N MET A 450 9.32 6.61 2.34
CA MET A 450 9.37 7.40 1.11
C MET A 450 10.16 8.69 1.30
N VAL A 451 9.94 9.42 2.41
CA VAL A 451 10.69 10.62 2.77
C VAL A 451 12.18 10.31 2.84
N GLU A 452 12.54 9.23 3.51
CA GLU A 452 13.94 8.80 3.63
C GLU A 452 14.55 8.37 2.29
N THR A 453 13.77 7.69 1.44
CA THR A 453 14.18 7.34 0.08
C THR A 453 14.49 8.59 -0.74
N MET A 454 13.63 9.61 -0.68
CA MET A 454 13.84 10.89 -1.35
C MET A 454 15.05 11.65 -0.79
N ARG A 455 15.19 11.72 0.54
CA ARG A 455 16.33 12.36 1.19
C ARG A 455 17.66 11.78 0.69
N ARG A 456 17.77 10.45 0.66
CA ARG A 456 18.97 9.75 0.14
C ARG A 456 19.17 10.02 -1.35
N GLY A 457 18.13 9.87 -2.16
CA GLY A 457 18.21 10.09 -3.60
C GLY A 457 18.61 11.52 -3.97
N PHE A 458 18.05 12.52 -3.28
CA PHE A 458 18.39 13.93 -3.48
C PHE A 458 19.79 14.27 -2.96
N THR A 459 20.23 13.66 -1.86
CA THR A 459 21.61 13.82 -1.39
C THR A 459 22.59 13.35 -2.46
N THR A 460 22.42 12.13 -2.96
CA THR A 460 23.27 11.56 -4.02
C THR A 460 23.20 12.36 -5.32
N ARG A 461 22.04 12.90 -5.67
CA ARG A 461 21.86 13.62 -6.94
C ARG A 461 22.34 15.07 -6.91
N PHE A 462 22.19 15.76 -5.77
CA PHE A 462 22.33 17.21 -5.72
C PHE A 462 23.41 17.70 -4.76
N VAL A 463 23.65 16.99 -3.65
CA VAL A 463 24.65 17.41 -2.65
C VAL A 463 26.00 16.75 -2.91
N ASP A 464 25.99 15.49 -3.32
CA ASP A 464 27.21 14.74 -3.66
C ASP A 464 27.77 15.13 -5.05
N ASP A 465 27.00 15.89 -5.86
CA ASP A 465 27.45 16.44 -7.13
C ASP A 465 28.20 17.77 -6.89
N PRO A 466 29.54 17.82 -7.08
CA PRO A 466 30.33 19.02 -6.81
C PRO A 466 30.02 20.19 -7.74
N ASP A 467 29.34 19.94 -8.88
CA ASP A 467 28.96 20.96 -9.85
C ASP A 467 27.55 21.52 -9.58
N HIS A 468 26.83 20.98 -8.60
CA HIS A 468 25.49 21.42 -8.21
C HIS A 468 25.55 22.35 -6.98
N PRO A 469 24.77 23.46 -6.94
CA PRO A 469 24.87 24.46 -5.86
C PRO A 469 24.26 24.02 -4.52
N ALA A 470 23.67 22.83 -4.43
CA ALA A 470 23.00 22.37 -3.21
C ALA A 470 24.01 22.00 -2.13
N ALA A 471 23.78 22.47 -0.91
CA ALA A 471 24.61 22.22 0.26
C ALA A 471 24.03 21.14 1.18
N SER A 472 22.70 21.03 1.27
CA SER A 472 22.04 20.06 2.16
C SER A 472 20.68 19.60 1.64
N VAL A 473 20.22 18.48 2.19
CA VAL A 473 18.84 17.99 2.05
C VAL A 473 18.25 17.85 3.44
N GLU A 474 17.15 18.56 3.68
CA GLU A 474 16.44 18.56 4.95
C GLU A 474 15.06 17.94 4.80
N THR A 475 14.64 17.14 5.78
CA THR A 475 13.30 16.55 5.84
C THR A 475 12.38 17.40 6.70
N TYR A 476 11.10 17.42 6.38
CA TYR A 476 10.08 18.15 7.15
C TYR A 476 10.46 19.63 7.35
N TYR A 477 10.82 20.31 6.26
CA TYR A 477 11.35 21.68 6.25
C TYR A 477 10.21 22.73 6.31
N PRO A 478 10.24 23.70 7.25
CA PRO A 478 9.17 24.67 7.43
C PRO A 478 9.16 25.76 6.35
N VAL A 479 7.96 26.17 5.90
CA VAL A 479 7.72 27.28 4.96
C VAL A 479 6.52 28.12 5.40
N GLU A 480 6.38 29.36 4.90
CA GLU A 480 5.32 30.29 5.34
C GLU A 480 3.89 29.72 5.29
N ASP A 481 3.62 28.80 4.34
CA ASP A 481 2.30 28.18 4.12
C ASP A 481 2.28 26.65 4.45
N GLY A 482 3.16 26.16 5.33
CA GLY A 482 3.16 24.76 5.76
C GLY A 482 4.55 24.13 5.90
N ARG A 483 4.68 22.86 5.53
CA ARG A 483 5.93 22.09 5.65
C ARG A 483 6.18 21.26 4.38
N LEU A 484 7.44 21.11 4.00
CA LEU A 484 7.88 20.25 2.89
C LEU A 484 8.42 18.95 3.44
N ASP A 485 8.03 17.81 2.88
CA ASP A 485 8.53 16.51 3.34
C ASP A 485 10.05 16.38 3.12
N VAL A 486 10.56 16.92 2.00
CA VAL A 486 11.99 17.00 1.69
C VAL A 486 12.28 18.32 0.95
N ALA A 487 13.32 19.03 1.37
CA ALA A 487 13.81 20.26 0.75
C ALA A 487 15.30 20.13 0.43
N VAL A 488 15.71 20.66 -0.73
CA VAL A 488 17.11 20.79 -1.13
C VAL A 488 17.50 22.25 -0.98
N LEU A 489 18.53 22.52 -0.18
CA LEU A 489 18.94 23.87 0.21
C LEU A 489 20.31 24.18 -0.36
N ASP A 490 20.53 25.44 -0.76
CA ASP A 490 21.85 25.95 -1.11
C ASP A 490 22.67 26.33 0.14
N ALA A 491 23.87 26.88 -0.08
CA ALA A 491 24.76 27.29 1.01
C ALA A 491 24.26 28.49 1.83
N ASP A 492 23.32 29.27 1.28
CA ASP A 492 22.73 30.44 1.94
C ASP A 492 21.45 30.08 2.73
N GLY A 493 21.00 28.81 2.63
CA GLY A 493 19.78 28.31 3.25
C GLY A 493 18.52 28.65 2.45
N ASP A 494 18.69 29.17 1.24
CA ASP A 494 17.59 29.39 0.30
C ASP A 494 17.23 28.06 -0.36
N TYR A 495 15.93 27.76 -0.38
CA TYR A 495 15.44 26.55 -1.04
C TYR A 495 15.19 26.84 -2.52
N HIS A 496 15.90 26.14 -3.41
CA HIS A 496 15.65 26.21 -4.86
C HIS A 496 14.53 25.22 -5.24
N GLY A 497 13.31 25.39 -4.70
CA GLY A 497 12.35 24.28 -4.67
C GLY A 497 11.05 24.46 -3.89
N ARG A 498 9.97 25.10 -4.39
CA ARG A 498 8.62 24.93 -3.81
C ARG A 498 8.06 23.54 -4.15
N SER A 499 8.07 22.61 -3.20
CA SER A 499 6.95 21.68 -3.03
C SER A 499 5.94 22.31 -2.05
N ARG A 500 4.71 21.79 -1.94
CA ARG A 500 3.72 22.15 -0.91
C ARG A 500 3.06 20.85 -0.48
N PRO A 501 2.57 20.74 0.77
CA PRO A 501 2.41 19.48 1.49
C PRO A 501 1.49 18.49 0.74
N CYS A 502 1.99 17.27 0.55
CA CYS A 502 1.21 16.18 -0.02
C CYS A 502 0.43 15.48 1.10
N ASP A 503 -0.88 15.62 1.03
CA ASP A 503 -1.83 14.70 1.65
C ASP A 503 -1.47 13.24 1.31
N PHE A 504 -1.45 12.41 2.36
CA PHE A 504 -0.92 11.05 2.42
C PHE A 504 -1.47 10.10 1.35
N GLY A 505 -0.54 9.33 0.77
CA GLY A 505 -0.77 8.14 -0.04
C GLY A 505 0.37 7.99 -1.06
N PRO A 506 0.94 6.80 -1.24
CA PRO A 506 2.35 6.62 -1.60
C PRO A 506 2.66 7.04 -3.05
N ILE A 507 3.42 8.09 -3.41
CA ILE A 507 3.74 8.48 -4.82
C ILE A 507 5.22 8.24 -5.23
N LEU A 508 5.48 7.46 -6.28
CA LEU A 508 6.70 7.42 -7.10
C LEU A 508 6.94 8.81 -7.75
N TYR A 509 8.11 9.41 -7.51
CA TYR A 509 8.46 10.76 -7.96
C TYR A 509 9.24 10.79 -9.28
N SER A 510 8.81 11.67 -10.19
CA SER A 510 9.68 12.57 -10.96
C SER A 510 8.89 13.79 -11.45
N GLU A 511 9.10 14.96 -10.84
CA GLU A 511 9.21 16.28 -11.49
C GLU A 511 9.63 17.31 -10.43
N VAL A 512 10.79 17.95 -10.62
CA VAL A 512 11.25 19.12 -9.87
C VAL A 512 11.43 20.22 -10.90
N ILE A 513 10.57 21.23 -10.89
CA ILE A 513 10.62 22.39 -11.80
C ILE A 513 11.26 23.56 -11.04
N PHE A 514 12.45 24.02 -11.44
CA PHE A 514 12.90 25.42 -11.25
C PHE A 514 13.77 25.88 -12.42
N GLU A 515 13.43 27.03 -13.01
CA GLU A 515 14.25 27.83 -13.93
C GLU A 515 14.84 29.06 -13.18
N PRO A 516 15.87 29.78 -13.69
CA PRO A 516 16.80 29.43 -14.78
C PRO A 516 18.27 29.77 -14.42
N THR A 517 19.19 28.80 -14.40
CA THR A 517 20.57 28.98 -14.93
C THR A 517 21.16 27.59 -15.22
N VAL A 518 21.12 27.24 -16.51
CA VAL A 518 21.94 26.27 -17.27
C VAL A 518 22.95 25.40 -16.49
N LEU A 519 22.76 24.07 -16.51
CA LEU A 519 23.78 23.16 -17.05
C LEU A 519 23.17 21.83 -17.51
N SER A 520 23.39 21.50 -18.78
CA SER A 520 23.22 20.17 -19.35
C SER A 520 24.43 19.31 -19.01
N VAL A 521 24.23 18.05 -18.62
CA VAL A 521 25.27 17.02 -18.78
C VAL A 521 24.67 15.82 -19.52
N ARG A 522 25.14 15.65 -20.76
CA ARG A 522 24.94 14.50 -21.63
C ARG A 522 26.30 13.82 -21.78
N LEU A 523 26.24 12.58 -22.28
CA LEU A 523 27.31 11.74 -22.86
C LEU A 523 27.94 10.77 -21.85
N GLY A 524 28.19 9.51 -22.15
CA GLY A 524 28.15 8.75 -23.41
C GLY A 524 28.72 7.35 -23.15
N GLU A 525 28.40 6.39 -24.01
CA GLU A 525 28.68 4.95 -23.94
C GLU A 525 30.17 4.57 -23.72
N TRP A 526 30.46 3.34 -23.23
CA TRP A 526 31.35 2.32 -23.85
C TRP A 526 31.55 1.08 -22.94
N ARG A 527 31.11 -0.10 -23.46
CA ARG A 527 31.63 -1.51 -23.35
C ARG A 527 32.19 -2.04 -22.01
N GLN A 528 31.84 -3.24 -21.56
CA GLN A 528 31.73 -4.55 -22.25
C GLN A 528 30.55 -5.37 -21.75
#